data_AF-X0WMT0-F1
#
_entry.id   AF-X0WMT0-F1
#
_cell.length_a   1.000
_cell.length_b   1.000
_cell.length_c   1.000
_cell.angle_alpha   90.00
_cell.angle_beta   90.00
_cell.angle_gamma   90.00
#
_symmetry.space_group_name_H-M   'P 1'
#
loop_
_entity.id
_entity.type
_entity.pdbx_description
1 polymer ?
#
loop_
_entity_poly.entity_id
_entity_poly.type
_entity_poly.pdbx_seq_one_letter_code
_entity_poly.pdbx_strand_id
1 'polypeptide(L)' 'FNMGIGFVLIVAEDFANSIAKKLSRLGEQVYKIGRITTGSGKVVLRN' A
#
# COMPACT_ATOMS: atom_id res chain seq x y z
N PHE A 1 -5.08 -9.00 -14.69
CA PHE A 1 -4.19 -9.72 -13.75
C PHE A 1 -3.79 -8.76 -12.65
N ASN A 2 -3.70 -9.24 -11.42
CA ASN A 2 -3.41 -8.44 -10.22
C ASN A 2 -1.91 -8.20 -9.98
N MET A 3 -1.04 -8.73 -10.86
CA MET A 3 0.40 -8.43 -10.90
C MET A 3 1.13 -8.66 -9.56
N GLY A 4 0.67 -9.62 -8.76
CA GLY A 4 1.26 -9.93 -7.45
C GLY A 4 0.64 -9.20 -6.25
N ILE A 5 -0.36 -8.32 -6.46
CA ILE A 5 -1.07 -7.62 -5.37
C ILE A 5 -2.42 -8.28 -5.09
N GLY A 6 -2.55 -8.94 -3.94
CA GLY A 6 -3.82 -9.55 -3.52
C GLY A 6 -4.86 -8.55 -3.02
N PHE A 7 -4.41 -7.48 -2.34
CA PHE A 7 -5.25 -6.44 -1.76
C PHE A 7 -4.47 -5.14 -1.54
N VAL A 8 -5.17 -4.00 -1.50
CA VAL A 8 -4.57 -2.68 -1.22
C VAL A 8 -5.26 -2.05 -0.01
N LEU A 9 -4.45 -1.63 0.97
CA LEU A 9 -4.92 -0.93 2.17
C LEU A 9 -4.45 0.53 2.13
N ILE A 10 -5.39 1.46 2.23
CA ILE A 10 -5.11 2.90 2.35
C ILE A 10 -5.14 3.28 3.84
N VAL A 11 -4.09 3.95 4.30
CA VAL A 11 -3.91 4.34 5.69
C VAL A 11 -3.40 5.77 5.77
N ALA A 12 -3.63 6.44 6.90
CA ALA A 12 -2.94 7.69 7.20
C ALA A 12 -1.42 7.45 7.26
N GLU A 13 -0.65 8.42 6.76
CA GLU A 13 0.80 8.29 6.54
C GLU A 13 1.56 7.89 7.81
N ASP A 14 1.22 8.52 8.94
CA ASP A 14 1.85 8.27 10.24
C ASP A 14 1.68 6.82 10.72
N PHE A 15 0.67 6.11 10.21
CA PHE A 15 0.39 4.71 10.56
C PHE A 15 0.98 3.70 9.57
N ALA A 16 1.52 4.14 8.43
CA ALA A 16 1.95 3.23 7.37
C ALA A 16 3.04 2.24 7.83
N ASN A 17 3.98 2.69 8.67
CA ASN A 17 5.05 1.84 9.20
C ASN A 17 4.56 0.87 10.27
N SER A 18 3.71 1.33 11.21
CA SER A 18 3.22 0.50 12.31
C SER A 18 2.27 -0.58 11.81
N ILE A 19 1.41 -0.28 10.83
CA ILE A 19 0.52 -1.25 10.18
C ILE A 19 1.31 -2.28 9.39
N ALA A 20 2.28 -1.86 8.57
CA ALA A 20 3.14 -2.80 7.84
C ALA A 20 3.84 -3.77 8.79
N LYS A 21 4.44 -3.27 9.89
CA LYS A 21 5.08 -4.10 10.92
C LYS A 21 4.10 -5.08 11.58
N LYS A 22 2.86 -4.65 11.85
CA LYS A 22 1.82 -5.51 12.43
C LYS A 22 1.45 -6.65 11.48
N LEU A 23 1.19 -6.34 10.22
CA LEU A 23 0.83 -7.32 9.20
C LEU A 23 1.97 -8.31 8.91
N SER A 24 3.21 -7.83 8.80
CA SER A 24 4.36 -8.72 8.63
C SER A 24 4.57 -9.67 9.81
N ARG A 25 4.27 -9.25 11.04
CA ARG A 25 4.27 -10.15 12.22
C ARG A 25 3.17 -11.21 12.16
N LEU A 26 2.09 -10.98 11.42
CA LEU A 26 1.03 -11.95 11.18
C LEU A 26 1.35 -12.88 9.99
N GLY A 27 2.51 -12.72 9.35
CA GLY A 27 2.95 -13.55 8.22
C GLY A 27 2.68 -12.96 6.84
N GLU A 28 2.11 -11.75 6.76
CA GLU A 28 1.79 -11.12 5.47
C GLU A 28 3.02 -10.47 4.82
N GLN A 29 3.12 -10.60 3.49
CA GLN A 29 4.07 -9.80 2.72
C GLN A 29 3.45 -8.45 2.37
N VAL A 30 4.08 -7.36 2.85
CA VAL A 30 3.54 -6.01 2.72
C VAL A 30 4.56 -5.09 2.07
N TYR A 31 4.10 -4.34 1.08
CA TYR A 31 4.89 -3.35 0.34
C TYR A 31 4.17 -2.01 0.35
N LYS A 32 4.90 -0.92 0.56
CA LYS A 32 4.38 0.42 0.25
C LYS A 32 4.50 0.64 -1.24
N ILE A 33 3.37 0.55 -1.95
CA ILE A 33 3.33 0.59 -3.42
C ILE A 33 2.98 1.96 -4.00
N GLY A 34 2.65 2.95 -3.17
CA GLY A 34 2.32 4.29 -3.63
C GLY A 34 1.85 5.23 -2.53
N ARG A 35 1.42 6.42 -2.96
CA ARG A 35 0.87 7.49 -2.13
C ARG A 35 -0.33 8.09 -2.85
N ILE A 36 -1.44 8.27 -2.14
CA ILE A 36 -2.58 9.02 -2.67
C ILE A 36 -2.25 10.51 -2.65
N THR A 37 -2.50 11.17 -3.77
CA THR A 37 -2.36 12.63 -3.92
C THR A 37 -3.67 13.21 -4.42
N THR A 38 -3.86 14.52 -4.28
CA THR A 38 -4.99 15.23 -4.90
C THR A 38 -5.03 14.98 -6.40
N GLY A 39 -6.21 14.72 -6.95
CA GLY A 39 -6.39 14.42 -8.38
C GLY A 39 -7.74 13.77 -8.70
N SER A 40 -7.88 13.26 -9.91
CA SER A 40 -9.15 12.74 -10.48
C SER A 40 -9.29 11.20 -10.44
N GLY A 41 -8.63 10.53 -9.48
CA GLY A 41 -8.73 9.07 -9.33
C GLY A 41 -7.91 8.25 -10.35
N LYS A 42 -6.97 8.88 -11.05
CA LYS A 42 -6.06 8.20 -11.98
C LYS A 42 -4.89 7.55 -11.22
N VAL A 43 -4.61 6.29 -11.54
CA VAL A 43 -3.38 5.59 -11.11
C VAL A 43 -2.23 5.92 -12.07
N VAL A 44 -1.08 6.29 -11.53
CA VAL A 44 0.15 6.54 -12.29
C VAL A 44 1.23 5.57 -11.80
N LEU A 45 1.64 4.64 -12.65
CA LEU A 45 2.75 3.73 -12.38
C LEU A 45 4.06 4.44 -12.76
N ARG A 46 5.06 4.40 -11.87
CA ARG A 46 6.40 4.94 -12.11
C ARG A 46 7.41 3.80 -12.01
N ASN A 47 8.35 3.74 -12.96
CA ASN A 47 9.41 2.74 -13.03
C ASN A 47 10.60 3.13 -12.16
#